data_AF-A0A7S6WX97-F1
#
_entry.id   AF-A0A7S6WX97-F1
#
_cell.length_a   1.000
_cell.length_b   1.000
_cell.length_c   1.000
_cell.angle_alpha   90.00
_cell.angle_beta   90.00
_cell.angle_gamma   90.00
#
_symmetry.space_group_name_H-M   'P 1'
#
loop_
_entity.id
_entity.type
_entity.pdbx_description
1 polymer ?
#
loop_
_entity_poly.entity_id
_entity_poly.type
_entity_poly.pdbx_seq_one_letter_code
_entity_poly.pdbx_strand_id
1 'polypeptide(L)' 'MTRPIDELLRQAGVPSLGSNNGTLSGGEMAIARIVSALRADWDRLDGQQQRALITALEASTQATEEAEAFVLNQLKKH' A
#
# COMPACT_ATOMS: atom_id res chain seq x y z
N MET A 1 15.42 -19.38 -3.57
CA MET A 1 14.08 -19.33 -2.95
C MET A 1 13.70 -17.86 -2.83
N THR A 2 12.54 -17.45 -3.34
CA THR A 2 12.01 -16.09 -3.16
C THR A 2 11.54 -15.92 -1.72
N ARG A 3 11.75 -14.72 -1.14
CA ARG A 3 11.19 -14.38 0.17
C ARG A 3 9.68 -14.16 0.01
N PRO A 4 8.83 -14.76 0.86
CA PRO A 4 7.38 -14.57 0.77
C PRO A 4 7.02 -13.12 1.07
N ILE A 5 5.92 -12.64 0.47
CA ILE A 5 5.48 -11.24 0.62
C ILE A 5 5.27 -10.83 2.08
N ASP A 6 4.82 -11.75 2.93
CA ASP A 6 4.59 -11.48 4.34
C ASP A 6 5.88 -11.06 5.09
N GLU A 7 7.01 -11.70 4.75
CA GLU A 7 8.30 -11.34 5.33
C GLU A 7 8.74 -9.95 4.88
N LEU A 8 8.54 -9.63 3.60
CA LEU A 8 8.90 -8.34 3.01
C LEU A 8 8.03 -7.20 3.58
N LEU A 9 6.72 -7.42 3.73
CA LEU A 9 5.80 -6.45 4.34
C LEU A 9 6.19 -6.14 5.78
N ARG A 10 6.54 -7.18 6.56
CA ARG A 10 7.03 -7.02 7.93
C ARG A 10 8.35 -6.23 7.98
N GLN A 11 9.29 -6.52 7.07
CA GLN A 11 10.57 -5.78 6.99
C GLN A 11 10.38 -4.32 6.59
N ALA A 12 9.40 -4.02 5.74
CA ALA A 12 9.03 -2.67 5.35
C ALA A 12 8.22 -1.90 6.42
N GLY A 13 7.91 -2.53 7.56
CA GLY A 13 7.14 -1.91 8.64
C GLY A 13 5.66 -1.75 8.35
N VAL A 14 5.12 -2.49 7.36
CA VAL A 14 3.69 -2.43 7.03
C VAL A 14 2.87 -3.01 8.21
N PRO A 15 1.90 -2.25 8.76
CA PRO A 15 1.13 -2.69 9.92
C PRO A 15 0.37 -4.00 9.66
N SER A 16 0.50 -4.96 10.58
CA SER A 16 -0.34 -6.16 10.60
C SER A 16 -1.58 -5.91 11.45
N LEU A 17 -2.60 -5.31 10.84
CA LEU A 17 -3.85 -4.98 11.51
C LEU A 17 -4.82 -6.17 11.46
N GLY A 18 -5.40 -6.52 12.62
CA GLY A 18 -6.47 -7.51 12.69
C GLY A 18 -7.76 -6.93 12.09
N SER A 19 -8.43 -7.68 11.22
CA SER A 19 -9.63 -7.24 10.49
C SER A 19 -10.89 -7.07 11.36
N ASN A 20 -10.81 -7.35 12.67
CA ASN A 20 -11.99 -7.47 13.54
C ASN A 20 -12.02 -6.48 14.72
N ASN A 21 -11.24 -5.42 14.66
CA ASN A 21 -11.22 -4.45 15.73
C ASN A 21 -12.09 -3.28 15.28
N GLY A 22 -13.30 -3.14 15.83
CA GLY A 22 -14.25 -2.05 15.51
C GLY A 22 -13.74 -0.62 15.82
N THR A 23 -12.44 -0.46 16.00
CA THR A 23 -11.70 0.74 16.36
C THR A 23 -10.77 1.23 15.25
N LEU A 24 -10.67 0.53 14.10
CA LEU A 24 -9.82 0.96 12.99
C LEU A 24 -10.42 2.17 12.28
N SER A 25 -9.58 3.17 12.00
CA SER A 25 -9.90 4.25 11.07
C SER A 25 -10.11 3.72 9.65
N GLY A 26 -10.70 4.56 8.77
CA GLY A 26 -10.91 4.20 7.37
C GLY A 26 -9.62 3.81 6.64
N GLY A 27 -8.51 4.52 6.90
CA GLY A 27 -7.20 4.21 6.33
C GLY A 27 -6.62 2.89 6.86
N GLU A 28 -6.76 2.64 8.16
CA GLU A 28 -6.34 1.38 8.79
C GLU A 28 -7.11 0.18 8.24
N MET A 29 -8.43 0.30 8.06
CA MET A 29 -9.22 -0.75 7.41
C MET A 29 -8.78 -1.00 5.97
N ALA A 30 -8.45 0.05 5.22
CA ALA A 30 -7.97 -0.08 3.85
C ALA A 30 -6.62 -0.81 3.79
N ILE A 31 -5.66 -0.42 4.64
CA ILE A 31 -4.36 -1.09 4.76
C ILE A 31 -4.54 -2.56 5.12
N ALA A 32 -5.38 -2.88 6.11
CA ALA A 32 -5.65 -4.25 6.52
C ALA A 32 -6.15 -5.13 5.35
N ARG A 33 -7.08 -4.60 4.54
CA ARG A 33 -7.63 -5.31 3.37
C ARG A 33 -6.58 -5.53 2.28
N ILE A 34 -5.78 -4.50 1.96
CA ILE A 34 -4.73 -4.59 0.94
C ILE A 34 -3.65 -5.59 1.37
N VAL A 35 -3.17 -5.51 2.61
CA VAL A 35 -2.18 -6.45 3.16
C VAL A 35 -2.71 -7.88 3.14
N SER A 36 -3.99 -8.08 3.47
CA SER A 36 -4.61 -9.40 3.40
C SER A 36 -4.67 -9.94 1.97
N ALA A 37 -4.99 -9.10 0.97
CA ALA A 37 -5.00 -9.50 -0.43
C ALA A 37 -3.59 -9.83 -0.94
N LEU A 38 -2.59 -9.02 -0.59
CA LEU A 38 -1.19 -9.29 -0.95
C LEU A 38 -0.72 -10.63 -0.38
N ARG A 39 -0.97 -10.90 0.91
CA ARG A 39 -0.62 -12.19 1.54
C ARG A 39 -1.31 -13.38 0.89
N ALA A 40 -2.53 -13.20 0.36
CA ALA A 40 -3.27 -14.28 -0.27
C ALA A 40 -2.71 -14.62 -1.66
N ASP A 41 -2.44 -13.61 -2.49
CA ASP A 41 -2.31 -13.82 -3.94
C ASP A 41 -0.96 -13.37 -4.53
N TRP A 42 -0.19 -12.51 -3.86
CA TRP A 42 1.00 -11.91 -4.45
C TRP A 42 2.05 -12.94 -4.88
N ASP A 43 2.32 -13.93 -4.03
CA ASP A 43 3.33 -14.96 -4.30
C ASP A 43 2.88 -15.99 -5.36
N ARG A 44 1.61 -15.92 -5.81
CA ARG A 44 1.10 -16.72 -6.95
C ARG A 44 1.37 -16.07 -8.30
N LEU A 45 1.65 -14.77 -8.31
CA LEU A 45 1.92 -14.01 -9.52
C LEU A 45 3.35 -14.25 -10.00
N ASP A 46 3.54 -14.25 -11.31
CA ASP A 46 4.88 -14.21 -11.88
C ASP A 46 5.49 -12.80 -11.78
N GLY A 47 6.80 -12.70 -12.07
CA GLY A 47 7.52 -11.43 -11.96
C GLY A 47 7.02 -10.33 -12.91
N GLN A 48 6.44 -10.68 -14.06
CA GLN A 48 5.90 -9.70 -15.00
C GLN A 48 4.59 -9.11 -14.46
N GLN A 49 3.71 -9.96 -13.93
CA GLN A 49 2.45 -9.56 -13.29
C GLN A 49 2.72 -8.69 -12.06
N GLN A 50 3.65 -9.10 -11.19
CA GLN A 50 4.07 -8.30 -10.03
C GLN A 50 4.64 -6.94 -10.46
N ARG A 51 5.50 -6.90 -11.49
CA ARG A 51 6.08 -5.65 -11.98
C ARG A 51 5.02 -4.69 -12.53
N ALA A 52 4.04 -5.19 -13.28
CA ALA A 52 2.96 -4.37 -13.82
C ALA A 52 2.13 -3.71 -12.69
N LEU A 53 1.82 -4.45 -11.64
CA LEU A 53 1.11 -3.92 -10.46
C LEU A 53 1.95 -2.86 -9.75
N ILE A 54 3.24 -3.12 -9.50
CA ILE A 54 4.14 -2.14 -8.85
C ILE A 54 4.19 -0.84 -9.65
N THR A 55 4.34 -0.90 -10.98
CA THR A 55 4.38 0.30 -11.82
C THR A 55 3.09 1.11 -11.75
N ALA A 56 1.94 0.45 -11.75
CA ALA A 56 0.65 1.14 -11.63
C ALA A 56 0.47 1.80 -10.24
N LEU A 57 0.87 1.10 -9.18
CA LEU A 57 0.81 1.61 -7.81
C LEU A 57 1.74 2.81 -7.62
N GLU A 58 2.98 2.73 -8.11
CA GLU A 58 3.95 3.84 -8.06
C GLU A 58 3.40 5.10 -8.73
N ALA A 59 2.84 4.96 -9.95
CA ALA A 59 2.25 6.09 -10.67
C ALA A 59 1.05 6.71 -9.92
N SER A 60 0.23 5.87 -9.29
CA SER A 60 -0.89 6.34 -8.46
C SER A 60 -0.43 7.07 -7.19
N THR A 61 0.63 6.58 -6.54
CA THR A 61 1.24 7.22 -5.37
C THR A 61 1.79 8.59 -5.75
N GLN A 62 2.60 8.65 -6.81
CA GLN A 62 3.16 9.90 -7.32
C GLN A 62 2.08 10.95 -7.63
N ALA A 63 0.99 10.54 -8.29
CA ALA A 63 -0.15 11.43 -8.56
C ALA A 63 -0.83 11.94 -7.28
N THR A 64 -0.87 11.12 -6.23
CA THR A 64 -1.44 11.50 -4.93
C THR A 64 -0.53 12.50 -4.22
N GLU A 65 0.78 12.24 -4.17
CA GLU A 65 1.77 13.14 -3.58
C GLU A 65 1.81 14.51 -4.28
N GLU A 66 1.69 14.53 -5.61
CA GLU A 66 1.58 15.78 -6.38
C GLU A 66 0.33 16.58 -6.03
N ALA A 67 -0.82 15.91 -5.88
CA ALA A 67 -2.07 16.54 -5.47
C ALA A 67 -1.97 17.12 -4.05
N GLU A 68 -1.37 16.38 -3.12
CA GLU A 68 -1.13 16.84 -1.74
C GLU A 68 -0.17 18.02 -1.69
N ALA A 69 0.95 17.95 -2.43
CA ALA A 69 1.92 19.03 -2.53
C ALA A 69 1.31 20.30 -3.14
N PHE A 70 0.44 20.16 -4.14
CA PHE A 70 -0.31 21.28 -4.72
C PHE A 70 -1.18 21.97 -3.66
N VAL A 71 -1.96 21.20 -2.89
CA VAL A 71 -2.82 21.73 -1.81
C VAL A 71 -1.97 22.44 -0.75
N LEU A 72 -0.88 21.83 -0.29
CA LEU A 72 0.03 22.45 0.69
C LEU A 72 0.64 23.76 0.19
N ASN A 73 0.99 23.84 -1.08
CA ASN A 73 1.55 25.04 -1.69
C ASN A 73 0.51 26.17 -1.83
N GLN A 74 -0.77 25.84 -2.04
CA GLN A 74 -1.85 26.82 -2.02
C GLN A 74 -2.09 27.37 -0.61
N LEU A 75 -2.06 26.51 0.40
CA LEU A 75 -2.25 26.91 1.81
C LEU A 75 -1.13 27.83 2.33
N LYS A 76 0.10 27.71 1.81
CA LYS A 76 1.25 28.56 2.21
C LYS A 76 1.27 29.95 1.56
N LYS A 77 0.48 30.17 0.50
CA LYS A 77 0.43 31.44 -0.25
C LYS A 77 -0.65 32.41 0.25
N HIS A 78 -1.47 31.96 1.19
CA HIS A 78 -2.48 32.74 1.91
C HIS A 78 -2.04 32.99 3.35
#